data_AF-A0A0M6YIM8-F1
#
_entry.id   AF-A0A0M6YIM8-F1
#
_cell.length_a   1.000
_cell.length_b   1.000
_cell.length_c   1.000
_cell.angle_alpha   90.00
_cell.angle_beta   90.00
_cell.angle_gamma   90.00
#
_symmetry.space_group_name_H-M   'P 1'
#
loop_
_entity.id
_entity.type
_entity.pdbx_description
1 polymer ?
#
loop_
_entity_poly.entity_id
_entity_poly.type
_entity_poly.pdbx_seq_one_letter_code
_entity_poly.pdbx_strand_id
1 'polypeptide(L)'
;MTFGDAVTTCLTRKYATFRGRASRSEYWWFTLFGTTVSAVFVIVIMVNFNAGTLPPVILVAYAFFCLLFVLPFLSVHVRRLHDIGRSRWWLWIS
;
A
#
# COMPACT_ATOMS: atom_id res chain seq x y z
N MET A 1 -0.36 5.11 17.37
CA MET A 1 -0.34 5.99 16.19
C MET A 1 -1.75 6.10 15.67
N THR A 2 -2.24 7.31 15.40
CA THR A 2 -3.57 7.55 14.83
C THR A 2 -3.58 7.16 13.35
N PHE A 3 -4.75 6.85 12.79
CA PHE A 3 -4.90 6.49 11.37
C PHE A 3 -4.26 7.53 10.42
N GLY A 4 -4.58 8.81 10.61
CA GLY A 4 -4.01 9.90 9.79
C GLY A 4 -2.50 10.05 9.93
N ASP A 5 -1.97 9.84 11.14
CA ASP A 5 -0.52 9.88 11.40
C ASP A 5 0.22 8.75 10.68
N ALA A 6 -0.37 7.55 10.63
CA ALA A 6 0.21 6.40 9.96
C ALA A 6 0.28 6.63 8.44
N VAL A 7 -0.81 7.11 7.83
CA VAL A 7 -0.86 7.42 6.39
C VAL A 7 0.13 8.53 6.03
N THR A 8 0.14 9.62 6.79
CA THR A 8 1.05 10.75 6.55
C THR A 8 2.50 10.32 6.71
N THR A 9 2.82 9.54 7.74
CA THR A 9 4.20 9.07 7.98
C THR A 9 4.68 8.17 6.85
N CYS A 10 3.86 7.21 6.40
CA CYS A 10 4.22 6.31 5.32
C CYS A 10 4.35 7.03 3.97
N LEU A 11 3.47 7.98 3.66
CA LEU A 11 3.47 8.67 2.37
C LEU A 11 4.47 9.82 2.26
N THR A 12 4.73 10.55 3.35
CA THR A 12 5.59 11.76 3.30
C THR A 12 6.95 11.56 3.94
N ARG A 13 7.02 10.96 5.14
CA ARG A 13 8.27 10.88 5.92
C ARG A 13 9.09 9.63 5.62
N LYS A 14 8.41 8.56 5.22
CA LYS A 14 8.98 7.21 5.15
C LYS A 14 8.61 6.48 3.84
N TYR A 15 8.43 7.24 2.75
CA TYR A 15 7.97 6.73 1.46
C TYR A 15 8.86 5.60 0.90
N ALA A 16 10.18 5.84 0.82
CA ALA A 16 11.16 4.86 0.32
C ALA A 16 12.27 4.53 1.34
N THR A 17 12.01 4.73 2.63
CA THR A 17 13.04 4.57 3.66
C THR A 17 13.14 3.11 4.13
N PHE A 18 13.97 2.27 3.53
CA PHE A 18 14.08 0.85 3.93
C PHE A 18 14.79 0.59 5.27
N ARG A 19 15.18 1.66 5.99
CA ARG A 19 15.85 1.60 7.28
C ARG A 19 14.90 1.99 8.42
N GLY A 20 15.14 1.42 9.59
CA GLY A 20 14.36 1.67 10.80
C GLY A 20 13.29 0.63 11.07
N ARG A 21 12.48 0.91 12.10
CA ARG A 21 11.42 0.03 12.62
C ARG A 21 10.05 0.58 12.27
N ALA A 22 9.08 -0.31 12.05
CA ALA A 22 7.69 0.04 11.82
C ALA A 22 6.85 -0.53 12.95
N SER A 23 6.13 0.32 13.69
CA SER A 23 5.27 -0.16 14.76
C SER A 23 4.18 -1.09 14.21
N ARG A 24 3.69 -2.04 15.02
CA ARG A 24 2.60 -2.93 14.60
C ARG A 24 1.37 -2.14 14.13
N SER A 25 1.08 -1.00 14.77
CA SER A 25 0.00 -0.10 14.36
C SER A 25 0.27 0.60 13.01
N GLU A 26 1.52 0.99 12.71
CA GLU A 26 1.89 1.63 11.43
C GLU A 26 1.66 0.66 10.26
N TYR A 27 2.03 -0.61 10.45
CA TYR A 27 1.77 -1.68 9.48
C TYR A 27 0.27 -1.89 9.24
N TRP A 28 -0.50 -2.15 10.29
CA TRP A 28 -1.92 -2.50 10.14
C TRP A 28 -2.75 -1.34 9.61
N TRP A 29 -2.51 -0.10 10.06
CA TRP A 29 -3.24 1.05 9.54
C TRP A 29 -2.92 1.34 8.07
N PHE A 30 -1.66 1.21 7.67
CA PHE A 30 -1.28 1.40 6.27
C PHE A 30 -1.83 0.29 5.37
N THR A 31 -1.76 -0.96 5.82
CA THR A 31 -2.36 -2.10 5.11
C THR A 31 -3.86 -1.92 4.97
N LEU A 32 -4.57 -1.57 6.05
CA LEU A 32 -6.02 -1.33 6.01
C LEU A 32 -6.39 -0.20 5.04
N PHE A 33 -5.64 0.91 5.09
CA PHE A 33 -5.82 2.02 4.14
C PHE A 33 -5.67 1.56 2.69
N GLY A 34 -4.57 0.89 2.35
CA GLY A 34 -4.36 0.45 0.97
C GLY A 34 -5.32 -0.66 0.53
N THR A 35 -5.75 -1.56 1.42
CA THR A 35 -6.80 -2.54 1.09
C THR A 35 -8.15 -1.89 0.84
N THR A 36 -8.52 -0.88 1.64
CA THR A 36 -9.79 -0.15 1.45
C THR A 36 -9.78 0.61 0.14
N VAL A 37 -8.69 1.34 -0.17
CA VAL A 37 -8.60 2.08 -1.44
C VAL A 37 -8.59 1.11 -2.64
N SER A 38 -7.86 -0.01 -2.55
CA SER A 38 -7.88 -1.05 -3.59
C SER A 38 -9.28 -1.63 -3.79
N ALA A 39 -10.01 -1.91 -2.71
CA ALA A 39 -11.39 -2.42 -2.78
C ALA A 39 -12.33 -1.43 -3.49
N VAL A 40 -12.21 -0.13 -3.22
CA VAL A 40 -12.99 0.90 -3.90
C VAL A 40 -12.69 0.90 -5.41
N PHE A 41 -11.41 0.86 -5.80
CA PHE A 41 -11.04 0.77 -7.21
C PHE A 41 -11.60 -0.47 -7.90
N VAL A 42 -11.51 -1.64 -7.25
CA VAL A 42 -12.05 -2.89 -7.79
C VAL A 42 -13.57 -2.79 -7.99
N ILE A 43 -14.31 -2.25 -7.02
CA ILE A 43 -15.77 -2.07 -7.14
C ILE A 43 -16.09 -1.13 -8.31
N VAL A 44 -15.41 0.01 -8.42
CA VAL A 44 -15.61 0.96 -9.53
C VAL A 44 -15.34 0.31 -10.88
N ILE A 45 -14.23 -0.44 -11.00
CA ILE A 45 -13.90 -1.16 -12.23
C ILE A 45 -14.98 -2.20 -12.54
N MET A 46 -15.41 -3.00 -11.56
CA MET A 46 -16.43 -4.03 -11.76
C MET A 46 -17.76 -3.43 -12.22
N VAL A 47 -18.23 -2.36 -11.59
CA VAL A 47 -19.51 -1.71 -11.95
C VAL A 47 -19.46 -1.17 -13.38
N ASN A 48 -18.38 -0.47 -13.75
CA ASN A 48 -18.23 0.08 -15.09
C ASN A 48 -17.99 -1.00 -16.15
N PHE A 49 -17.32 -2.11 -15.79
CA PHE A 49 -17.10 -3.26 -16.69
C PHE A 49 -18.43 -3.90 -17.06
N ASN A 50 -19.28 -4.16 -16.06
CA ASN A 50 -20.61 -4.76 -16.27
C ASN A 50 -21.55 -3.83 -17.06
N ALA A 51 -21.40 -2.50 -16.91
CA ALA A 51 -22.16 -1.53 -17.69
C ALA A 51 -21.64 -1.33 -19.13
N GLY A 52 -20.49 -1.90 -19.50
CA GLY A 52 -19.86 -1.71 -20.80
C GLY A 52 -19.28 -0.30 -21.02
N THR A 53 -19.21 0.52 -19.97
CA THR A 53 -18.82 1.94 -20.05
C THR A 53 -17.47 2.21 -19.39
N LEU A 54 -16.53 1.25 -19.41
CA LEU A 54 -15.21 1.42 -18.80
C LEU A 54 -14.39 2.51 -19.48
N PRO A 55 -14.19 3.67 -18.83
CA PRO A 55 -13.32 4.69 -19.37
C PRO A 55 -11.87 4.25 -19.17
N PRO A 56 -11.00 4.36 -20.21
CA PRO A 56 -9.58 4.04 -20.08
C PRO A 56 -8.88 4.81 -18.95
N VAL A 57 -9.38 6.02 -18.65
CA VAL A 57 -8.89 6.89 -17.57
C VAL A 57 -8.94 6.21 -16.19
N ILE A 58 -9.96 5.38 -15.92
CA ILE A 58 -10.08 4.66 -14.64
C ILE A 58 -8.97 3.62 -14.52
N LEU A 59 -8.68 2.90 -15.61
CA LEU A 59 -7.62 1.89 -15.65
C LEU A 59 -6.24 2.52 -15.46
N VAL A 60 -6.01 3.65 -16.12
CA VAL A 60 -4.76 4.44 -15.99
C VAL A 60 -4.60 4.96 -14.55
N ALA A 61 -5.65 5.51 -13.96
CA ALA A 61 -5.64 5.97 -12.57
C ALA A 61 -5.32 4.83 -11.58
N TYR A 62 -5.90 3.65 -11.79
CA TYR A 62 -5.60 2.47 -10.97
C TYR A 62 -4.14 2.02 -11.13
N ALA A 63 -3.61 2.00 -12.36
CA ALA A 63 -2.21 1.66 -12.60
C ALA A 63 -1.24 2.64 -11.90
N PHE A 64 -1.51 3.94 -11.96
CA PHE A 64 -0.73 4.95 -11.22
C PHE A 64 -0.84 4.78 -9.71
N PHE A 65 -2.04 4.47 -9.21
CA PHE A 65 -2.24 4.18 -7.79
C PHE A 65 -1.37 2.99 -7.34
N CYS A 66 -1.41 1.87 -8.08
CA CYS A 66 -0.55 0.72 -7.80
C CYS A 66 0.93 1.10 -7.79
N LEU A 67 1.40 1.84 -8.80
CA LEU A 67 2.80 2.21 -8.92
C LEU A 67 3.28 3.10 -7.76
N LEU A 68 2.46 4.08 -7.36
CA LEU A 68 2.75 4.96 -6.23
C LEU A 68 2.73 4.24 -4.88
N PHE A 69 1.88 3.22 -4.72
CA PHE A 69 1.72 2.50 -3.45
C PHE A 69 2.64 1.30 -3.30
N VAL A 70 3.17 0.73 -4.38
CA VAL A 70 4.14 -0.38 -4.33
C VAL A 70 5.36 -0.03 -3.49
N LEU A 71 5.92 1.18 -3.65
CA LEU A 71 7.10 1.63 -2.90
C LEU A 71 6.86 1.72 -1.38
N PRO A 72 5.83 2.43 -0.88
CA PRO A 72 5.56 2.49 0.55
C PRO A 72 5.09 1.15 1.13
N PHE A 73 4.38 0.31 0.36
CA PHE A 73 4.05 -1.06 0.81
C PHE A 73 5.29 -1.91 1.02
N LEU A 74 6.24 -1.86 0.08
CA LEU A 74 7.50 -2.57 0.18
C LEU A 74 8.35 -2.03 1.34
N SER A 75 8.38 -0.70 1.52
CA SER A 75 9.18 -0.09 2.58
C SER A 75 8.66 -0.47 3.98
N VAL A 76 7.34 -0.48 4.19
CA VAL A 76 6.71 -0.91 5.44
C VAL A 76 6.92 -2.40 5.70
N HIS A 77 6.78 -3.25 4.68
CA HIS A 77 7.04 -4.68 4.79
C HIS A 77 8.50 -4.97 5.16
N VAL A 78 9.46 -4.36 4.46
CA VAL A 78 10.90 -4.50 4.76
C VAL A 78 11.21 -4.15 6.22
N ARG A 79 10.66 -3.03 6.72
CA ARG A 79 10.88 -2.63 8.13
C ARG A 79 10.27 -3.63 9.11
N ARG A 80 9.11 -4.21 8.78
CA ARG A 80 8.47 -5.23 9.63
C ARG A 80 9.27 -6.53 9.66
N LEU A 81 9.85 -6.94 8.53
CA LEU A 81 10.76 -8.09 8.49
C LEU A 81 12.04 -7.84 9.29
N HIS A 82 12.63 -6.65 9.16
CA HIS A 82 13.78 -6.25 9.97
C HIS A 82 13.46 -6.27 11.48
N ASP A 83 12.24 -5.89 11.88
CA ASP A 83 11.80 -5.99 13.28
C ASP A 83 11.71 -7.43 13.80
N ILE A 84 11.52 -8.41 12.91
CA ILE A 84 11.48 -9.85 13.25
C ILE A 84 12.88 -10.48 13.10
N GLY A 85 13.91 -9.67 12.82
CA GLY A 85 15.29 -10.14 12.62
C GLY A 85 15.48 -10.91 11.31
N ARG A 86 14.53 -10.83 10.37
CA ARG A 86 14.61 -11.50 9.07
C ARG A 86 15.19 -10.58 8.00
N SER A 87 15.96 -11.16 7.08
CA SER A 87 16.53 -10.41 5.97
C SER A 87 15.46 -10.01 4.94
N ARG A 88 15.71 -8.94 4.18
CA ARG A 88 14.83 -8.42 3.12
C ARG A 88 14.41 -9.47 2.07
N TRP A 89 15.21 -10.52 1.92
CA TRP A 89 14.98 -11.62 0.97
C TRP A 89 13.81 -12.53 1.36
N TRP A 90 13.41 -12.53 2.63
CA TRP A 90 12.23 -13.28 3.06
C TRP A 90 10.92 -12.73 2.47
N LEU A 91 10.90 -11.51 1.92
CA LEU A 91 9.76 -10.99 1.17
C LEU A 91 9.38 -11.80 -0.06
N TRP A 92 10.33 -12.53 -0.63
CA TRP A 92 10.11 -13.36 -1.82
C TRP A 92 9.64 -14.78 -1.44
N ILE A 93 9.73 -15.13 -0.15
CA ILE A 93 9.50 -16.48 0.38
C ILE A 93 8.25 -16.51 1.28
N SER A 94 7.84 -15.37 1.86
CA SER A 94 6.62 -15.22 2.66
C SER A 94 5.40 -14.91 1.80
#